data_AF-A0A2M6XWP7-F1
#
_entry.id   AF-A0A2M6XWP7-F1
#
_cell.length_a   1.000
_cell.length_b   1.000
_cell.length_c   1.000
_cell.angle_alpha   90.00
_cell.angle_beta   90.00
_cell.angle_gamma   90.00
#
_symmetry.space_group_name_H-M   'P 1'
#
loop_
_entity.id
_entity.type
_entity.pdbx_description
1 polymer ?
#
loop_
_entity_poly.entity_id
_entity_poly.type
_entity_poly.pdbx_seq_one_letter_code
_entity_poly.pdbx_strand_id
1 'polypeptide(L)'
;MMNKPETSEDLEQELPPSKTKVKKQMHDLRDLGKQLTELPKDKWRALGLPENLLEALAEYKRITKFGAQKRQLQYIGKLMREVETAPILAKLDAWNGTSREHTAWLHQVEQWRDRLLEDGAEYKRITKFGAQKRQLQYIGKLMREVETAPILAKLDAWNGTSREHTAWLHQVEQWRDRLLEDGDALTELLANYPLADAQRLRALIRNALKEKELEKPPKSYREIFQLLREIIPAP
;
A
#
# COMPACT_ATOMS: atom_id res chain seq x y z
N MET A 1 13.93 -7.18 -77.52
CA MET A 1 12.85 -6.17 -77.63
C MET A 1 11.64 -6.76 -76.93
N MET A 2 11.47 -6.47 -75.64
CA MET A 2 10.56 -5.42 -75.12
C MET A 2 9.09 -5.80 -75.28
N ASN A 3 8.46 -6.23 -74.19
CA ASN A 3 7.45 -5.41 -73.51
C ASN A 3 7.02 -6.11 -72.21
N LYS A 4 7.50 -5.57 -71.09
CA LYS A 4 6.91 -5.82 -69.77
C LYS A 4 5.78 -4.78 -69.64
N PRO A 5 4.52 -5.18 -69.38
CA PRO A 5 3.44 -4.21 -69.27
C PRO A 5 3.73 -3.27 -68.09
N GLU A 6 3.61 -1.98 -68.37
CA GLU A 6 3.75 -0.89 -67.43
C GLU A 6 2.86 -1.14 -66.22
N THR A 7 3.47 -0.97 -65.05
CA THR A 7 2.81 -1.05 -63.76
C THR A 7 1.84 0.11 -63.71
N SER A 8 0.54 -0.19 -63.61
CA SER A 8 -0.50 0.78 -63.32
C SER A 8 -0.25 1.38 -61.95
N GLU A 9 0.61 2.40 -61.89
CA GLU A 9 0.58 3.43 -60.85
C GLU A 9 -0.69 4.27 -61.05
N ASP A 10 -1.85 3.62 -60.89
CA ASP A 10 -3.14 4.31 -60.76
C ASP A 10 -3.19 4.91 -59.36
N LEU A 11 -2.60 6.11 -59.27
CA LEU A 11 -3.08 7.26 -58.50
C LEU A 11 -4.15 6.90 -57.48
N GLU A 12 -3.74 6.62 -56.24
CA GLU A 12 -4.61 6.75 -55.06
C GLU A 12 -5.08 8.22 -55.02
N GLN A 13 -6.18 8.51 -55.73
CA GLN A 13 -6.89 9.76 -55.57
C GLN A 13 -7.46 9.74 -54.16
N GLU A 14 -6.79 10.43 -53.24
CA GLU A 14 -7.31 10.71 -51.89
C GLU A 14 -8.69 11.36 -52.05
N LEU A 15 -9.73 10.54 -51.89
CA LEU A 15 -11.10 11.03 -51.93
C LEU A 15 -11.27 12.11 -50.87
N PRO A 16 -11.90 13.26 -51.21
CA PRO A 16 -12.08 14.34 -50.25
C PRO A 16 -12.85 13.85 -49.01
N PRO A 17 -12.46 14.27 -47.81
CA PRO A 17 -13.01 13.74 -46.56
C PRO A 17 -14.53 13.95 -46.48
N SER A 18 -15.25 12.91 -46.06
CA SER A 18 -16.70 12.98 -45.84
C SER A 18 -17.08 14.12 -44.88
N LYS A 19 -18.25 14.75 -45.11
CA LYS A 19 -18.81 15.82 -44.26
C LYS A 19 -18.78 15.46 -42.76
N THR A 20 -18.98 14.19 -42.43
CA THR A 20 -18.91 13.67 -41.05
C THR A 20 -17.47 13.67 -40.50
N LYS A 21 -16.48 13.31 -41.32
CA LYS A 21 -15.05 13.33 -40.94
C LYS A 21 -14.57 14.76 -40.73
N VAL A 22 -14.94 15.69 -41.61
CA VAL A 22 -14.62 17.12 -41.47
C VAL A 22 -15.21 17.68 -40.18
N LYS A 23 -16.49 17.37 -39.88
CA LYS A 23 -17.11 17.78 -38.61
C LYS A 23 -16.37 17.23 -37.40
N LYS A 24 -15.96 15.96 -37.43
CA LYS A 24 -15.19 15.33 -36.35
C LYS A 24 -13.84 16.01 -36.15
N GLN A 25 -13.09 16.24 -37.23
CA GLN A 25 -11.82 16.99 -37.17
C GLN A 25 -12.00 18.38 -36.55
N MET A 26 -13.10 19.08 -36.87
CA MET A 26 -13.39 20.39 -36.25
C MET A 26 -13.65 20.30 -34.74
N HIS A 27 -14.29 19.21 -34.27
CA HIS A 27 -14.47 18.96 -32.84
C HIS A 27 -13.13 18.61 -32.18
N ASP A 28 -12.35 17.74 -32.80
CA ASP A 28 -11.05 17.30 -32.28
C ASP A 28 -10.08 18.49 -32.10
N LEU A 29 -10.02 19.42 -33.06
CA LEU A 29 -9.21 20.64 -32.95
C LEU A 29 -9.67 21.57 -31.82
N ARG A 30 -10.98 21.68 -31.62
CA ARG A 30 -11.55 22.48 -30.53
C ARG A 30 -11.26 21.87 -29.16
N ASP A 31 -11.34 20.55 -29.07
CA ASP A 31 -11.08 19.81 -27.84
C ASP A 31 -9.58 19.85 -27.50
N LEU A 32 -8.69 19.73 -28.50
CA LEU A 32 -7.26 19.97 -28.33
C LEU A 32 -6.99 21.41 -27.85
N GLY A 33 -7.64 22.40 -28.47
CA GLY A 33 -7.55 23.80 -28.02
C GLY A 33 -8.00 23.99 -26.57
N LYS A 34 -9.04 23.26 -26.13
CA LYS A 34 -9.48 23.26 -24.71
C LYS A 34 -8.42 22.63 -23.80
N GLN A 35 -7.81 21.50 -24.19
CA GLN A 35 -6.74 20.89 -23.39
C GLN A 35 -5.57 21.87 -23.20
N LEU A 36 -5.21 22.63 -24.25
CA LEU A 36 -4.16 23.64 -24.15
C LEU A 36 -4.49 24.74 -23.13
N THR A 37 -5.75 25.13 -22.95
CA THR A 37 -6.11 26.16 -21.95
C THR A 37 -5.91 25.67 -20.51
N GLU A 38 -5.95 24.37 -20.26
CA GLU A 38 -5.77 23.76 -18.94
C GLU A 38 -4.28 23.64 -18.56
N LEU A 39 -3.36 23.67 -19.54
CA LEU A 39 -1.92 23.56 -19.29
C LEU A 39 -1.31 24.83 -18.64
N PRO A 40 -0.27 24.70 -17.80
CA PRO A 40 0.53 25.82 -17.32
C PRO A 40 1.24 26.57 -18.46
N LYS A 41 1.51 27.87 -18.28
CA LYS A 41 2.15 28.72 -19.30
C LYS A 41 3.51 28.21 -19.75
N ASP A 42 4.27 27.58 -18.86
CA ASP A 42 5.60 27.03 -19.18
C ASP A 42 5.52 25.86 -20.18
N LYS A 43 4.44 25.07 -20.11
CA LYS A 43 4.20 23.99 -21.07
C LYS A 43 3.86 24.52 -22.46
N TRP A 44 3.25 25.70 -22.58
CA TRP A 44 2.97 26.31 -23.89
C TRP A 44 4.24 26.65 -24.67
N ARG A 45 5.27 27.15 -23.96
CA ARG A 45 6.58 27.43 -24.58
C ARG A 45 7.26 26.14 -25.05
N ALA A 46 7.19 25.08 -24.25
CA ALA A 46 7.74 23.78 -24.62
C ALA A 46 7.05 23.14 -25.84
N LEU A 47 5.78 23.48 -26.11
CA LEU A 47 5.03 23.02 -27.27
C LEU A 47 5.40 23.75 -28.58
N GLY A 48 6.06 24.91 -28.50
CA GLY A 48 6.45 25.68 -29.70
C GLY A 48 5.24 26.25 -30.45
N LEU A 49 4.20 26.67 -29.73
CA LEU A 49 2.98 27.22 -30.32
C LEU A 49 3.24 28.60 -30.96
N PRO A 50 2.54 28.96 -32.05
CA PRO A 50 2.67 30.27 -32.66
C PRO A 50 2.16 31.38 -31.72
N GLU A 51 2.72 32.59 -31.89
CA GLU A 51 2.50 33.71 -30.96
C GLU A 51 1.03 34.11 -30.82
N ASN A 52 0.29 34.15 -31.94
CA ASN A 52 -1.15 34.42 -31.95
C ASN A 52 -1.97 33.42 -31.09
N LEU A 53 -1.57 32.15 -31.06
CA LEU A 53 -2.22 31.11 -30.26
C LEU A 53 -1.86 31.27 -28.77
N LEU A 54 -0.61 31.61 -28.47
CA LEU A 54 -0.16 31.90 -27.10
C LEU A 54 -0.92 33.08 -26.49
N GLU A 55 -1.09 34.15 -27.25
CA GLU A 55 -1.88 35.31 -26.84
C GLU A 55 -3.35 34.93 -26.60
N ALA A 56 -3.95 34.17 -27.52
CA ALA A 56 -5.32 33.72 -27.39
C ALA A 56 -5.56 32.83 -26.15
N LEU A 57 -4.61 31.94 -25.83
CA LEU A 57 -4.63 31.10 -24.63
C LEU A 57 -4.44 31.92 -23.34
N ALA A 58 -3.54 32.90 -23.36
CA ALA A 58 -3.34 33.80 -22.24
C ALA A 58 -4.60 34.63 -21.96
N GLU A 59 -5.25 35.15 -23.00
CA GLU A 59 -6.50 35.90 -22.88
C GLU A 59 -7.64 35.02 -22.37
N TYR A 60 -7.75 33.78 -22.84
CA TYR A 60 -8.76 32.82 -22.34
C TYR A 60 -8.69 32.65 -20.82
N LYS A 61 -7.49 32.60 -20.23
CA LYS A 61 -7.29 32.50 -18.78
C LYS A 61 -7.65 33.78 -18.02
N ARG A 62 -7.61 34.95 -18.67
CA ARG A 62 -7.96 36.25 -18.06
C ARG A 62 -9.46 36.50 -18.03
N ILE A 63 -10.17 36.03 -19.05
CA ILE A 63 -11.62 36.20 -19.15
C ILE A 63 -12.30 35.39 -18.05
N THR A 64 -13.21 36.01 -17.30
CA THR A 64 -13.99 35.36 -16.23
C THR A 64 -15.44 35.07 -16.62
N LYS A 65 -15.97 35.78 -17.63
CA LYS A 65 -17.34 35.62 -18.10
C LYS A 65 -17.47 34.41 -19.02
N PHE A 66 -18.29 33.44 -18.64
CA PHE A 66 -18.50 32.18 -19.37
C PHE A 66 -18.83 32.37 -20.86
N GLY A 67 -19.70 33.33 -21.20
CA GLY A 67 -20.05 33.61 -22.60
C GLY A 67 -18.89 34.20 -23.42
N ALA A 68 -18.00 34.97 -22.80
CA ALA A 68 -16.79 35.48 -23.44
C ALA A 68 -15.72 34.38 -23.53
N GLN A 69 -15.54 33.55 -22.51
CA GLN A 69 -14.65 32.38 -22.55
C GLN A 69 -15.07 31.41 -23.66
N LYS A 70 -16.37 31.11 -23.81
CA LYS A 70 -16.87 30.23 -24.87
C LYS A 70 -16.55 30.76 -26.27
N ARG A 71 -16.68 32.08 -26.49
CA ARG A 71 -16.30 32.73 -27.75
C ARG A 71 -14.79 32.68 -27.98
N GLN A 72 -14.01 32.91 -26.92
CA GLN A 72 -12.55 32.81 -26.99
C GLN A 72 -12.09 31.39 -27.31
N LEU A 73 -12.74 30.36 -26.76
CA LEU A 73 -12.46 28.96 -27.10
C LEU A 73 -12.79 28.64 -28.57
N GLN A 74 -13.85 29.23 -29.12
CA GLN A 74 -14.18 29.10 -30.55
C GLN A 74 -13.12 29.76 -31.42
N TYR A 75 -12.60 30.92 -31.02
CA TYR A 75 -11.50 31.60 -31.70
C TYR A 75 -10.21 30.78 -31.65
N ILE A 76 -9.85 30.24 -30.49
CA ILE A 76 -8.73 29.29 -30.35
C ILE A 76 -8.92 28.10 -31.30
N GLY A 77 -10.11 27.49 -31.34
CA GLY A 77 -10.41 26.39 -32.27
C GLY A 77 -10.34 26.76 -33.76
N LYS A 78 -10.49 28.05 -34.12
CA LYS A 78 -10.22 28.53 -35.47
C LYS A 78 -8.72 28.60 -35.75
N LEU A 79 -7.94 29.15 -34.81
CA LEU A 79 -6.47 29.22 -34.92
C LEU A 79 -5.82 27.84 -35.02
N MET A 80 -6.35 26.84 -34.29
CA MET A 80 -5.86 25.46 -34.33
C MET A 80 -5.91 24.81 -35.73
N ARG A 81 -6.65 25.37 -36.69
CA ARG A 81 -6.70 24.87 -38.09
C ARG A 81 -5.45 25.21 -38.89
N GLU A 82 -4.73 26.25 -38.47
CA GLU A 82 -3.53 26.75 -39.12
C GLU A 82 -2.26 26.18 -38.46
N VAL A 83 -2.41 25.40 -37.40
CA VAL A 83 -1.31 24.83 -36.61
C VAL A 83 -1.16 23.34 -36.90
N GLU A 84 0.07 22.88 -37.09
CA GLU A 84 0.37 21.46 -37.18
C GLU A 84 0.16 20.78 -35.81
N THR A 85 -0.83 19.90 -35.72
CA THR A 85 -1.25 19.31 -34.44
C THR A 85 -0.49 18.05 -34.04
N ALA A 86 0.13 17.36 -35.00
CA ALA A 86 0.85 16.12 -34.73
C ALA A 86 2.00 16.28 -33.70
N PRO A 87 2.87 17.32 -33.78
CA PRO A 87 3.91 17.55 -32.77
C PRO A 87 3.35 17.89 -31.38
N ILE A 88 2.21 18.58 -31.33
CA ILE A 88 1.53 18.96 -30.08
C ILE A 88 1.01 17.70 -29.39
N LEU A 89 0.32 16.84 -30.14
CA LEU A 89 -0.24 15.59 -29.63
C LEU A 89 0.86 14.65 -29.11
N ALA A 90 1.95 14.47 -29.88
CA ALA A 90 3.07 13.63 -29.46
C ALA A 90 3.70 14.08 -28.12
N LYS A 91 3.85 15.40 -27.92
CA LYS A 91 4.38 15.95 -26.65
C LYS A 91 3.38 15.79 -25.50
N LEU A 92 2.09 15.97 -25.75
CA LEU A 92 1.06 15.77 -24.73
C LEU A 92 0.99 14.30 -24.30
N ASP A 93 1.06 13.37 -25.25
CA ASP A 93 1.06 11.95 -24.96
C ASP A 93 2.31 11.51 -24.19
N ALA A 94 3.49 12.06 -24.50
CA ALA A 94 4.71 11.80 -23.73
C ALA A 94 4.57 12.26 -22.27
N TRP A 95 3.96 13.43 -22.01
CA TRP A 95 3.71 13.91 -20.64
C TRP A 95 2.63 13.11 -19.91
N ASN A 96 1.59 12.70 -20.63
CA ASN A 96 0.48 11.95 -20.07
C ASN A 96 0.81 10.46 -19.87
N GLY A 97 1.71 9.90 -20.68
CA GLY A 97 2.14 8.50 -20.59
C GLY A 97 2.68 8.16 -19.21
N THR A 98 3.61 8.96 -18.70
CA THR A 98 4.17 8.80 -17.34
C THR A 98 3.10 8.91 -16.26
N SER A 99 2.09 9.77 -16.44
CA SER A 99 0.99 9.91 -15.47
C SER A 99 0.01 8.74 -15.54
N ARG A 100 -0.29 8.21 -16.73
CA ARG A 100 -1.22 7.07 -16.90
C ARG A 100 -0.61 5.79 -16.37
N GLU A 101 0.68 5.57 -16.62
CA GLU A 101 1.43 4.44 -16.07
C GLU A 101 1.48 4.51 -14.54
N HIS A 102 1.75 5.69 -13.99
CA HIS A 102 1.78 5.88 -12.53
C HIS A 102 0.39 5.71 -11.89
N THR A 103 -0.67 6.28 -12.48
CA THR A 103 -2.05 6.08 -12.00
C THR A 103 -2.47 4.62 -12.11
N ALA A 104 -2.12 3.93 -13.20
CA ALA A 104 -2.39 2.50 -13.36
C ALA A 104 -1.63 1.66 -12.32
N TRP A 105 -0.38 2.00 -12.04
CA TRP A 105 0.42 1.37 -10.99
C TRP A 105 -0.21 1.59 -9.60
N LEU A 106 -0.65 2.81 -9.28
CA LEU A 106 -1.34 3.09 -8.01
C LEU A 106 -2.61 2.25 -7.87
N HIS A 107 -3.43 2.17 -8.92
CA HIS A 107 -4.63 1.33 -8.89
C HIS A 107 -4.32 -0.15 -8.75
N GLN A 108 -3.25 -0.65 -9.37
CA GLN A 108 -2.79 -2.03 -9.16
C GLN A 108 -2.43 -2.23 -7.68
N VAL A 109 -1.61 -1.35 -7.10
CA VAL A 109 -1.23 -1.41 -5.68
C VAL A 109 -2.46 -1.41 -4.75
N GLU A 110 -3.45 -0.57 -5.03
CA GLU A 110 -4.70 -0.54 -4.26
C GLU A 110 -5.50 -1.85 -4.36
N GLN A 111 -5.61 -2.43 -5.56
CA GLN A 111 -6.27 -3.73 -5.73
C GLN A 111 -5.55 -4.86 -4.98
N TRP A 112 -4.21 -4.84 -4.97
CA TRP A 112 -3.41 -5.78 -4.20
C TRP A 112 -3.64 -5.65 -2.70
N ARG A 113 -3.72 -4.41 -2.18
CA ARG A 113 -4.07 -4.14 -0.78
C ARG A 113 -5.43 -4.73 -0.44
N ASP A 114 -6.46 -4.41 -1.21
CA ASP A 114 -7.83 -4.81 -0.92
C ASP A 114 -7.97 -6.33 -0.91
N ARG A 115 -7.34 -7.01 -1.88
CA ARG A 115 -7.28 -8.47 -1.95
C ARG A 115 -6.61 -9.08 -0.72
N LEU A 116 -5.43 -8.59 -0.33
CA LEU A 116 -4.72 -9.10 0.85
C LEU A 116 -5.51 -8.89 2.16
N LEU A 117 -6.21 -7.76 2.28
CA LEU A 117 -7.06 -7.47 3.43
C LEU A 117 -8.27 -8.41 3.49
N GLU A 118 -8.94 -8.64 2.36
CA GLU A 118 -10.08 -9.54 2.25
C GLU A 118 -9.67 -10.99 2.55
N ASP A 119 -8.59 -11.46 1.94
CA ASP A 119 -8.08 -12.83 2.13
C ASP A 119 -7.59 -13.10 3.55
N GLY A 120 -6.94 -12.12 4.18
CA GLY A 120 -6.54 -12.19 5.57
C GLY A 120 -7.73 -12.24 6.53
N ALA A 121 -8.81 -11.52 6.22
CA ALA A 121 -10.06 -11.58 6.98
C ALA A 121 -10.81 -12.89 6.75
N GLU A 122 -10.76 -13.47 5.55
CA GLU A 122 -11.30 -14.79 5.26
C GLU A 122 -10.53 -15.88 6.02
N TYR A 123 -9.19 -15.85 6.02
CA TYR A 123 -8.36 -16.79 6.78
C TYR A 123 -8.77 -16.86 8.26
N LYS A 124 -9.00 -15.71 8.92
CA LYS A 124 -9.44 -15.64 10.32
C LYS A 124 -10.81 -16.28 10.58
N ARG A 125 -11.67 -16.37 9.56
CA ARG A 125 -13.04 -16.93 9.67
C ARG A 125 -13.11 -18.43 9.39
N ILE A 126 -12.16 -18.97 8.62
CA ILE A 126 -12.15 -20.40 8.29
C ILE A 126 -11.80 -21.20 9.54
N THR A 127 -12.63 -22.20 9.87
CA THR A 127 -12.41 -23.10 11.02
C THR A 127 -11.85 -24.46 10.63
N LYS A 128 -11.96 -24.84 9.35
CA LYS A 128 -11.47 -26.12 8.83
C LYS A 128 -9.99 -26.02 8.47
N PHE A 129 -9.14 -26.81 9.13
CA PHE A 129 -7.68 -26.87 8.91
C PHE A 129 -7.28 -26.99 7.42
N GLY A 130 -7.96 -27.85 6.65
CA GLY A 130 -7.64 -28.02 5.22
C GLY A 130 -7.94 -26.78 4.37
N ALA A 131 -8.97 -26.02 4.71
CA ALA A 131 -9.30 -24.77 4.05
C ALA A 131 -8.36 -23.63 4.51
N GLN A 132 -8.02 -23.56 5.80
CA GLN A 132 -7.01 -22.63 6.30
C GLN A 132 -5.65 -22.81 5.62
N LYS A 133 -5.21 -24.07 5.45
CA LYS A 133 -3.94 -24.38 4.77
C LYS A 133 -3.93 -23.91 3.32
N ARG A 134 -5.02 -24.09 2.57
CA ARG A 134 -5.15 -23.59 1.19
C ARG A 134 -5.15 -22.07 1.14
N GLN A 135 -5.87 -21.42 2.06
CA GLN A 135 -5.90 -19.96 2.14
C GLN A 135 -4.51 -19.40 2.47
N LEU A 136 -3.77 -20.04 3.38
CA LEU A 136 -2.40 -19.66 3.70
C LEU A 136 -1.45 -19.81 2.50
N GLN A 137 -1.63 -20.86 1.69
CA GLN A 137 -0.87 -21.03 0.44
C GLN A 137 -1.20 -19.93 -0.59
N TYR A 138 -2.46 -19.51 -0.67
CA TYR A 138 -2.88 -18.44 -1.57
C TYR A 138 -2.33 -17.08 -1.12
N ILE A 139 -2.45 -16.74 0.17
CA ILE A 139 -1.83 -15.55 0.76
C ILE A 139 -0.31 -15.58 0.50
N GLY A 140 0.35 -16.73 0.71
CA GLY A 140 1.77 -16.90 0.42
C GLY A 140 2.12 -16.70 -1.07
N LYS A 141 1.23 -17.06 -1.99
CA LYS A 141 1.40 -16.74 -3.42
C LYS A 141 1.35 -15.24 -3.67
N LEU A 142 0.39 -14.54 -3.06
CA LEU A 142 0.25 -13.08 -3.19
C LEU A 142 1.45 -12.33 -2.58
N MET A 143 1.99 -12.81 -1.47
CA MET A 143 3.13 -12.18 -0.80
C MET A 143 4.45 -12.24 -1.59
N ARG A 144 4.58 -13.08 -2.63
CA ARG A 144 5.83 -13.20 -3.42
C ARG A 144 6.16 -11.95 -4.24
N GLU A 145 5.16 -11.13 -4.55
CA GLU A 145 5.32 -9.91 -5.34
C GLU A 145 5.44 -8.66 -4.44
N VAL A 146 5.47 -8.85 -3.12
CA VAL A 146 5.50 -7.77 -2.12
C VAL A 146 6.86 -7.76 -1.43
N GLU A 147 7.43 -6.57 -1.23
CA GLU A 147 8.62 -6.40 -0.39
C GLU A 147 8.26 -6.69 1.09
N THR A 148 8.78 -7.79 1.65
CA THR A 148 8.40 -8.27 2.99
C THR A 148 9.23 -7.68 4.12
N ALA A 149 10.38 -7.07 3.83
CA ALA A 149 11.29 -6.53 4.85
C ALA A 149 10.61 -5.49 5.79
N PRO A 150 9.82 -4.52 5.30
CA PRO A 150 9.10 -3.58 6.16
C PRO A 150 8.05 -4.26 7.05
N ILE A 151 7.39 -5.30 6.53
CA ILE A 151 6.37 -6.07 7.25
C ILE A 151 7.01 -6.83 8.41
N LEU A 152 8.13 -7.50 8.15
CA LEU A 152 8.89 -8.24 9.17
C LEU A 152 9.42 -7.31 10.26
N ALA A 153 10.03 -6.18 9.90
CA ALA A 153 10.52 -5.21 10.87
C ALA A 153 9.39 -4.69 11.78
N LYS A 154 8.18 -4.49 11.24
CA LYS A 154 7.03 -4.06 12.04
C LYS A 154 6.49 -5.17 12.95
N LEU A 155 6.45 -6.41 12.46
CA LEU A 155 6.06 -7.57 13.26
C LEU A 155 7.05 -7.80 14.40
N ASP A 156 8.36 -7.67 14.16
CA ASP A 156 9.39 -7.81 15.18
C ASP A 156 9.28 -6.71 16.23
N ALA A 157 8.99 -5.46 15.83
CA ALA A 157 8.74 -4.38 16.79
C ALA A 157 7.52 -4.66 17.69
N TRP A 158 6.46 -5.30 17.16
CA TRP A 158 5.30 -5.69 17.97
C TRP A 158 5.55 -6.94 18.82
N ASN A 159 6.31 -7.90 18.29
CA ASN A 159 6.58 -9.17 18.95
C ASN A 159 7.73 -9.11 19.95
N GLY A 160 8.64 -8.13 19.87
CA GLY A 160 9.77 -7.97 20.80
C GLY A 160 9.29 -7.94 22.25
N THR A 161 8.35 -7.06 22.56
CA THR A 161 7.71 -6.98 23.89
C THR A 161 6.98 -8.26 24.27
N SER A 162 6.35 -8.94 23.31
CA SER A 162 5.61 -10.20 23.56
C SER A 162 6.56 -11.38 23.86
N ARG A 163 7.70 -11.46 23.17
CA ARG A 163 8.72 -12.50 23.37
C ARG A 163 9.43 -12.32 24.70
N GLU A 164 9.79 -11.09 25.04
CA GLU A 164 10.39 -10.76 26.35
C GLU A 164 9.42 -11.06 27.48
N HIS A 165 8.15 -10.66 27.36
CA HIS A 165 7.12 -10.96 28.35
C HIS A 165 6.88 -12.47 28.49
N THR A 166 6.82 -13.21 27.38
CA THR A 166 6.64 -14.67 27.40
C THR A 166 7.84 -15.37 28.03
N ALA A 167 9.06 -14.94 27.71
CA ALA A 167 10.29 -15.43 28.35
C ALA A 167 10.31 -15.14 29.85
N TRP A 168 9.87 -13.95 30.27
CA TRP A 168 9.71 -13.59 31.68
C TRP A 168 8.67 -14.46 32.39
N LEU A 169 7.51 -14.73 31.78
CA LEU A 169 6.52 -15.65 32.36
C LEU A 169 7.08 -17.06 32.54
N HIS A 170 7.81 -17.58 31.54
CA HIS A 170 8.48 -18.88 31.65
C HIS A 170 9.56 -18.88 32.73
N GLN A 171 10.33 -17.79 32.88
CA GLN A 171 11.29 -17.65 33.97
C GLN A 171 10.59 -17.71 35.33
N VAL A 172 9.45 -17.03 35.49
CA VAL A 172 8.63 -17.08 36.71
C VAL A 172 8.10 -18.49 36.97
N GLU A 173 7.63 -19.20 35.94
CA GLU A 173 7.18 -20.59 36.05
C GLU A 173 8.30 -21.53 36.49
N GLN A 174 9.49 -21.40 35.89
CA GLN A 174 10.67 -22.17 36.25
C GLN A 174 11.08 -21.94 37.70
N TRP A 175 11.05 -20.68 38.17
CA TRP A 175 11.32 -20.37 39.57
C TRP A 175 10.30 -21.01 40.52
N ARG A 176 8.99 -20.92 40.20
CA ARG A 176 7.95 -21.57 41.00
C ARG A 176 8.21 -23.06 41.12
N ASP A 177 8.48 -23.74 40.00
CA ASP A 177 8.66 -25.19 39.98
C ASP A 177 9.93 -25.58 40.74
N ARG A 178 11.03 -24.85 40.53
CA ARG A 178 12.30 -25.04 41.22
C ARG A 178 12.19 -24.84 42.73
N LEU A 179 11.41 -23.86 43.21
CA LEU A 179 11.17 -23.63 44.64
C LEU A 179 10.47 -24.80 45.35
N LEU A 180 9.76 -25.65 44.62
CA LEU A 180 9.13 -26.84 45.17
C LEU A 180 10.05 -28.07 45.12
N GLU A 181 11.08 -28.06 44.28
CA GLU A 181 11.99 -29.20 44.08
C GLU A 181 13.29 -29.05 44.88
N ASP A 182 13.81 -27.83 44.99
CA ASP A 182 15.11 -27.52 45.58
C ASP A 182 14.96 -26.56 46.77
N GLY A 183 15.43 -27.01 47.94
CA GLY A 183 15.41 -26.23 49.17
C GLY A 183 16.34 -25.01 49.14
N ASP A 184 17.40 -25.05 48.33
CA ASP A 184 18.38 -23.98 48.21
C ASP A 184 17.92 -22.88 47.23
N ALA A 185 16.95 -23.19 46.36
CA ALA A 185 16.42 -22.25 45.37
C ALA A 185 15.79 -21.00 46.00
N LEU A 186 15.21 -21.11 47.20
CA LEU A 186 14.69 -19.95 47.93
C LEU A 186 15.82 -19.01 48.34
N THR A 187 16.95 -19.54 48.78
CA THR A 187 18.12 -18.74 49.18
C THR A 187 18.67 -17.98 47.97
N GLU A 188 18.75 -18.64 46.80
CA GLU A 188 19.17 -18.01 45.55
C GLU A 188 18.20 -16.90 45.10
N LEU A 189 16.89 -17.14 45.18
CA LEU A 189 15.89 -16.13 44.85
C LEU A 189 16.01 -14.90 45.76
N LEU A 190 16.17 -15.11 47.07
CA LEU A 190 16.31 -14.01 48.04
C LEU A 190 17.63 -13.25 47.90
N ALA A 191 18.69 -13.88 47.39
CA ALA A 191 19.92 -13.19 47.04
C ALA A 191 19.72 -12.23 45.87
N ASN A 192 18.95 -12.64 44.85
CA ASN A 192 18.63 -11.81 43.69
C ASN A 192 17.55 -10.74 43.98
N TYR A 193 16.64 -11.02 44.92
CA TYR A 193 15.54 -10.12 45.31
C TYR A 193 15.45 -9.96 46.84
N PRO A 194 16.35 -9.18 47.47
CA PRO A 194 16.44 -9.08 48.94
C PRO A 194 15.23 -8.46 49.63
N LEU A 195 14.40 -7.71 48.89
CA LEU A 195 13.19 -7.07 49.41
C LEU A 195 11.96 -8.00 49.41
N ALA A 196 12.08 -9.23 48.89
CA ALA A 196 10.99 -10.18 48.85
C ALA A 196 10.62 -10.70 50.26
N ASP A 197 9.33 -10.92 50.51
CA ASP A 197 8.84 -11.48 51.77
C ASP A 197 9.19 -12.98 51.87
N ALA A 198 10.34 -13.24 52.48
CA ALA A 198 10.86 -14.58 52.69
C ALA A 198 9.94 -15.45 53.59
N GLN A 199 9.16 -14.85 54.49
CA GLN A 199 8.27 -15.60 55.37
C GLN A 199 7.02 -16.05 54.60
N ARG A 200 6.44 -15.18 53.77
CA ARG A 200 5.31 -15.51 52.90
C ARG A 200 5.68 -16.59 51.89
N LEU A 201 6.85 -16.49 51.24
CA LEU A 201 7.33 -17.51 50.30
C LEU A 201 7.49 -18.88 50.98
N ARG A 202 8.15 -18.94 52.15
CA ARG A 202 8.31 -20.21 52.90
C ARG A 202 6.97 -20.82 53.31
N ALA A 203 5.99 -20.00 53.70
CA ALA A 203 4.66 -20.49 54.04
C ALA A 203 3.96 -21.09 52.82
N LEU A 204 3.99 -20.40 51.68
CA LEU A 204 3.37 -20.87 50.44
C LEU A 204 4.03 -22.13 49.89
N ILE A 205 5.37 -22.24 49.92
CA ILE A 205 6.09 -23.44 49.46
C ILE A 205 5.68 -24.66 50.28
N ARG A 206 5.69 -24.56 51.62
CA ARG A 206 5.28 -25.66 52.51
C ARG A 206 3.82 -26.07 52.28
N ASN A 207 2.92 -25.10 52.08
CA ASN A 207 1.52 -25.38 51.80
C ASN A 207 1.35 -26.05 50.44
N ALA A 208 2.06 -25.61 49.40
CA ALA A 208 2.00 -26.19 48.06
C ALA A 208 2.51 -27.64 48.04
N LEU A 209 3.59 -27.94 48.77
CA LEU A 209 4.07 -29.32 48.93
C LEU A 209 3.04 -30.21 49.63
N LYS A 210 2.41 -29.71 50.70
CA LYS A 210 1.35 -30.43 51.41
C LYS A 210 0.08 -30.60 50.58
N GLU A 211 -0.28 -29.62 49.76
CA GLU A 211 -1.38 -29.73 48.80
C GLU A 211 -1.10 -30.81 47.75
N LYS A 212 0.14 -30.87 47.22
CA LYS A 212 0.59 -31.88 46.27
C LYS A 212 0.58 -33.29 46.86
N GLU A 213 1.07 -33.45 48.09
CA GLU A 213 1.09 -34.73 48.82
C GLU A 213 -0.32 -35.25 49.11
N LEU A 214 -1.26 -34.35 49.43
CA LEU A 214 -2.65 -34.71 49.75
C LEU A 214 -3.59 -34.70 48.53
N GLU A 215 -3.05 -34.59 47.31
CA GLU A 215 -3.80 -34.48 46.04
C GLU A 215 -4.90 -33.40 46.07
N LYS A 216 -4.66 -32.32 46.81
CA LYS A 216 -5.60 -31.19 46.92
C LYS A 216 -5.45 -30.22 45.75
N PRO A 217 -6.47 -29.38 45.49
CA PRO A 217 -6.36 -28.32 44.50
C PRO A 217 -5.12 -27.44 44.75
N PRO A 218 -4.29 -27.14 43.72
CA PRO A 218 -2.99 -26.50 43.88
C PRO A 218 -3.13 -24.97 44.03
N LYS A 219 -3.76 -24.54 45.12
CA LYS A 219 -4.02 -23.12 45.40
C LYS A 219 -2.72 -22.39 45.70
N SER A 220 -1.93 -22.91 46.63
CA SER A 220 -0.67 -22.30 47.06
C SER A 220 0.34 -22.25 45.91
N TYR A 221 0.35 -23.26 45.04
CA TYR A 221 1.16 -23.28 43.82
C TYR A 221 0.83 -22.12 42.86
N ARG A 222 -0.46 -21.83 42.64
CA ARG A 222 -0.89 -20.67 41.84
C ARG A 222 -0.53 -19.34 42.51
N GLU A 223 -0.58 -19.30 43.83
CA GLU A 223 -0.28 -18.10 44.61
C GLU A 223 1.23 -17.79 44.64
N ILE A 224 2.10 -18.82 44.63
CA ILE A 224 3.55 -18.64 44.42
C ILE A 224 3.82 -17.94 43.07
N PHE A 225 3.16 -18.38 42.00
CA PHE A 225 3.31 -17.73 40.69
C PHE A 225 2.93 -16.24 40.73
N GLN A 226 1.81 -15.90 41.37
CA GLN A 226 1.38 -14.51 41.51
C GLN A 226 2.40 -13.67 42.29
N LEU A 227 2.89 -14.18 43.42
CA LEU A 227 3.89 -13.50 44.23
C LEU A 227 5.22 -13.34 43.48
N LEU A 228 5.65 -14.35 42.73
CA LEU A 228 6.87 -14.24 41.92
C LEU A 228 6.73 -13.22 40.79
N ARG A 229 5.54 -13.03 40.20
CA ARG A 229 5.28 -11.95 39.23
C ARG A 229 5.37 -10.56 39.85
N GLU A 230 5.10 -10.43 41.16
CA GLU A 230 5.26 -9.16 41.89
C GLU A 230 6.73 -8.89 42.25
N ILE A 231 7.50 -9.95 42.51
CA ILE A 231 8.92 -9.86 42.93
C ILE A 231 9.85 -9.69 41.72
N ILE A 232 9.65 -10.47 40.67
CA ILE A 232 10.51 -10.49 39.48
C ILE A 232 9.99 -9.39 38.53
N PRO A 233 10.76 -8.31 38.30
CA PRO A 233 10.31 -7.20 37.47
C PRO A 233 10.06 -7.69 36.04
N ALA A 234 8.93 -7.26 35.47
CA ALA A 234 8.64 -7.48 34.07
C ALA A 234 9.62 -6.67 33.18
N PRO A 235 9.98 -7.19 31.99
CA PRO A 235 10.80 -6.47 31.02
C PRO A 235 10.11 -5.22 30.47
#